data_AF-A0A2N2DV27-F1
#
_entry.id   AF-A0A2N2DV27-F1
#
_cell.length_a   1.000
_cell.length_b   1.000
_cell.length_c   1.000
_cell.angle_alpha   90.00
_cell.angle_beta   90.00
_cell.angle_gamma   90.00
#
_symmetry.space_group_name_H-M   'P 1'
#
loop_
_entity.id
_entity.type
_entity.pdbx_description
1 polymer ?
#
loop_
_entity_poly.entity_id
_entity_poly.type
_entity_poly.pdbx_seq_one_letter_code
_entity_poly.pdbx_strand_id
1 'polypeptide(L)'
;NGFLNDPGSLRNLGVIFGAMLATLLASQFKIKKIKSIKQVVAAILGGLLMGYGARIAFGCNIGALFGGIASLSLSGWVFGAFLFLGAMVGSKLLVKYFM
;
A
#
# COMPACT_ATOMS: atom_id res chain seq x y z
N ASN A 1 11.96 -24.85 0.45
CA ASN A 1 11.58 -23.51 0.93
C ASN A 1 12.74 -22.54 0.84
N GLY A 2 12.93 -21.90 -0.32
CA GLY A 2 13.87 -20.79 -0.48
C GLY A 2 13.11 -19.49 -0.79
N PHE A 3 13.69 -18.35 -0.47
CA PHE A 3 13.12 -17.02 -0.75
C PHE A 3 12.65 -16.83 -2.21
N LEU A 4 13.33 -17.48 -3.17
CA LEU A 4 12.99 -17.42 -4.59
C LEU A 4 11.89 -18.41 -5.03
N ASN A 5 11.47 -19.32 -4.15
CA ASN A 5 10.41 -20.30 -4.42
C ASN A 5 9.08 -19.95 -3.74
N ASP A 6 9.06 -18.92 -2.89
CA ASP A 6 7.82 -18.42 -2.31
C ASP A 6 7.13 -17.44 -3.28
N PRO A 7 5.88 -17.72 -3.73
CA PRO A 7 5.18 -16.87 -4.70
C PRO A 7 5.01 -15.43 -4.22
N GLY A 8 4.86 -15.20 -2.91
CA GLY A 8 4.72 -13.87 -2.33
C GLY A 8 6.01 -13.06 -2.47
N SER A 9 7.13 -13.69 -2.15
CA SER A 9 8.47 -13.09 -2.27
C SER A 9 8.80 -12.74 -3.72
N LEU A 10 8.48 -13.63 -4.67
CA LEU A 10 8.68 -13.39 -6.09
C LEU A 10 7.85 -12.20 -6.60
N ARG A 11 6.59 -12.09 -6.14
CA ARG A 11 5.69 -10.99 -6.50
C ARG A 11 6.19 -9.65 -5.97
N ASN A 12 6.69 -9.63 -4.73
CA ASN A 12 7.26 -8.42 -4.12
C ASN A 12 8.50 -7.94 -4.88
N LEU A 13 9.41 -8.85 -5.24
CA LEU A 13 10.56 -8.52 -6.08
C LEU A 13 10.11 -7.97 -7.44
N GLY A 14 9.15 -8.63 -8.08
CA GLY A 14 8.59 -8.19 -9.37
C GLY A 14 8.02 -6.76 -9.31
N VAL A 15 7.29 -6.40 -8.24
CA VAL A 15 6.77 -5.04 -8.05
C VAL A 15 7.90 -4.02 -7.88
N ILE A 16 8.94 -4.35 -7.10
CA ILE A 16 10.08 -3.45 -6.87
C ILE A 16 10.85 -3.20 -8.18
N PHE A 17 11.23 -4.27 -8.88
CA PHE A 17 11.95 -4.17 -10.15
C PHE A 17 11.10 -3.51 -11.25
N GLY A 18 9.82 -3.87 -11.34
CA GLY A 18 8.90 -3.30 -12.32
C GLY A 18 8.68 -1.80 -12.10
N ALA A 19 8.47 -1.36 -10.86
CA ALA A 19 8.33 0.05 -10.54
C ALA A 19 9.62 0.82 -10.85
N MET A 20 10.78 0.27 -10.49
CA MET A 20 12.08 0.88 -10.78
C MET A 20 12.28 1.06 -12.29
N LEU A 21 12.09 0.00 -13.09
CA LEU A 21 12.24 0.05 -14.55
C LEU A 21 11.25 1.02 -15.20
N ALA A 22 9.99 1.03 -14.77
CA ALA A 22 8.98 1.96 -15.26
C ALA A 22 9.36 3.42 -14.97
N THR A 23 9.83 3.75 -13.76
CA THR A 23 10.26 5.11 -13.43
C THR A 23 11.51 5.56 -14.17
N LEU A 24 12.42 4.63 -14.48
CA LEU A 24 13.64 4.90 -15.23
C LEU A 24 13.33 5.16 -16.71
N LEU A 25 12.47 4.34 -17.33
CA LEU A 25 11.99 4.56 -18.69
C LEU A 25 11.18 5.85 -18.84
N ALA A 26 10.42 6.24 -17.80
CA ALA A 26 9.72 7.51 -17.77
C ALA A 26 10.64 8.73 -17.54
N SER A 27 11.94 8.52 -17.30
CA SER A 27 12.91 9.58 -16.92
C SER A 27 12.48 10.40 -15.68
N GLN A 28 11.61 9.83 -14.82
CA GLN A 28 11.08 10.48 -13.62
C GLN A 28 11.76 10.00 -12.34
N PHE A 29 12.88 9.29 -12.45
CA PHE A 29 13.63 8.83 -11.29
C PHE A 29 14.22 10.02 -10.52
N LYS A 30 13.61 10.36 -9.38
CA LYS A 30 14.06 11.42 -8.47
C LYS A 30 14.18 10.89 -7.06
N ILE A 31 15.39 11.00 -6.50
CA ILE A 31 15.65 10.76 -5.09
C ILE A 31 15.15 11.97 -4.30
N LYS A 32 13.97 11.84 -3.70
CA LYS A 32 13.42 12.87 -2.80
C LYS A 32 14.00 12.68 -1.40
N LYS A 33 14.71 13.69 -0.89
CA LYS A 33 15.11 13.73 0.53
C LYS A 33 13.87 14.00 1.40
N ILE A 34 13.78 13.30 2.52
CA ILE A 34 12.75 13.52 3.52
C ILE A 34 13.00 14.90 4.15
N LYS A 35 12.01 15.79 4.08
CA LYS A 35 12.18 17.19 4.50
C LYS A 35 11.93 17.41 5.99
N SER A 36 11.19 16.51 6.66
CA SER A 36 10.79 16.70 8.05
C SER A 36 10.67 15.37 8.81
N ILE A 37 11.11 15.35 10.07
CA ILE A 37 10.95 14.22 10.99
C ILE A 37 9.46 13.85 11.15
N LYS A 38 8.55 14.82 11.04
CA LYS A 38 7.10 14.58 11.06
C LYS A 38 6.69 13.61 9.95
N GLN A 39 7.26 13.71 8.75
CA GLN A 39 6.95 12.79 7.65
C GLN A 39 7.44 11.37 7.93
N VAL A 40 8.58 11.21 8.63
CA VAL A 40 9.08 9.90 9.05
C VAL A 40 8.13 9.27 10.06
N VAL A 41 7.71 10.02 11.07
CA VAL A 41 6.74 9.56 12.08
C VAL A 41 5.41 9.18 11.43
N ALA A 42 4.93 9.99 10.48
CA ALA A 42 3.72 9.70 9.71
C ALA A 42 3.84 8.40 8.91
N ALA A 43 4.98 8.19 8.25
CA ALA A 43 5.22 6.99 7.45
C ALA A 43 5.30 5.72 8.32
N ILE A 44 5.95 5.80 9.49
CA ILE A 44 6.04 4.67 10.44
C ILE A 44 4.66 4.34 11.00
N LEU A 45 3.93 5.33 11.52
CA LEU A 45 2.58 5.13 12.06
C LEU A 45 1.61 4.62 10.99
N GLY A 46 1.64 5.22 9.79
CA GLY A 46 0.83 4.79 8.67
C GLY A 46 1.14 3.36 8.23
N GLY A 47 2.42 2.99 8.15
CA GLY A 47 2.84 1.63 7.81
C GLY A 47 2.39 0.59 8.84
N LEU A 48 2.51 0.91 10.14
CA LEU A 48 2.03 0.04 11.21
C LEU A 48 0.51 -0.16 11.17
N LEU A 49 -0.25 0.92 11.02
CA LEU A 49 -1.71 0.85 10.89
C LEU A 49 -2.14 0.06 9.65
N MET A 50 -1.47 0.26 8.51
CA MET A 50 -1.73 -0.46 7.27
C MET A 50 -1.44 -1.96 7.41
N GLY A 51 -0.33 -2.32 8.06
CA GLY A 51 0.03 -3.71 8.35
C GLY A 51 -0.94 -4.40 9.31
N TYR A 52 -1.34 -3.70 10.39
CA TYR A 52 -2.32 -4.20 11.34
C TYR A 52 -3.70 -4.42 10.69
N GLY A 53 -4.17 -3.43 9.93
CA GLY A 53 -5.42 -3.54 9.18
C GLY A 53 -5.42 -4.68 8.15
N ALA A 54 -4.31 -4.86 7.43
CA ALA A 54 -4.17 -5.96 6.48
C ALA A 54 -4.27 -7.35 7.14
N ARG A 55 -3.81 -7.49 8.38
CA ARG A 55 -3.94 -8.72 9.16
C ARG A 55 -5.37 -8.97 9.63
N ILE A 56 -6.07 -7.95 10.13
CA ILE A 56 -7.48 -8.08 10.54
C ILE A 56 -8.37 -8.40 9.33
N ALA A 57 -8.15 -7.73 8.21
CA ALA A 57 -8.95 -7.92 7.01
C ALA A 57 -8.55 -9.17 6.19
N PHE A 58 -7.52 -9.92 6.62
CA PHE A 58 -6.94 -11.05 5.89
C PHE A 58 -6.66 -10.75 4.41
N GLY A 59 -6.19 -9.53 4.12
CA GLY A 59 -6.02 -9.10 2.74
C GLY A 59 -5.38 -7.74 2.59
N CYS A 60 -5.12 -7.40 1.32
CA CYS A 60 -4.58 -6.12 0.91
C CYS A 60 -5.42 -5.55 -0.23
N ASN A 61 -5.10 -4.35 -0.70
CA ASN A 61 -5.82 -3.74 -1.82
C ASN A 61 -5.80 -4.65 -3.07
N ILE A 62 -4.70 -5.34 -3.36
CA ILE A 62 -4.61 -6.23 -4.53
C ILE A 62 -5.47 -7.49 -4.35
N GLY A 63 -5.46 -8.10 -3.15
CA GLY A 63 -6.17 -9.34 -2.88
C GLY A 63 -7.64 -9.15 -2.53
N ALA A 64 -7.92 -8.35 -1.50
CA ALA A 64 -9.25 -8.18 -0.94
C ALA A 64 -10.12 -7.23 -1.78
N LEU A 65 -9.55 -6.12 -2.29
CA LEU A 65 -10.32 -5.18 -3.12
C LEU A 65 -10.41 -5.67 -4.56
N PHE A 66 -9.29 -5.72 -5.29
CA PHE A 66 -9.30 -6.08 -6.72
C PHE A 66 -9.74 -7.54 -6.94
N GLY A 67 -9.16 -8.48 -6.20
CA GLY A 67 -9.57 -9.89 -6.28
C GLY A 67 -11.01 -10.13 -5.81
N GLY A 68 -11.42 -9.49 -4.70
CA GLY A 68 -12.77 -9.61 -4.15
C GLY A 68 -13.85 -9.03 -5.06
N ILE A 69 -13.62 -7.86 -5.66
CA ILE A 69 -14.56 -7.25 -6.62
C ILE A 69 -14.60 -8.05 -7.92
N ALA A 70 -13.45 -8.50 -8.45
CA ALA A 70 -13.39 -9.29 -9.68
C ALA A 70 -14.14 -10.63 -9.56
N SER A 71 -14.20 -11.20 -8.35
CA SER A 71 -14.96 -12.41 -8.04
C SER A 71 -16.42 -12.14 -7.63
N LEU A 72 -16.90 -10.89 -7.74
CA LEU A 72 -18.22 -10.43 -7.27
C LEU A 72 -18.50 -10.75 -5.78
N SER A 73 -17.46 -10.88 -4.96
CA SER A 73 -17.62 -11.13 -3.54
C SER A 73 -18.10 -9.89 -2.81
N LEU A 74 -19.15 -10.04 -2.00
CA LEU A 74 -19.66 -8.97 -1.13
C LEU A 74 -18.58 -8.44 -0.18
N SER A 75 -17.66 -9.29 0.27
CA SER A 75 -16.54 -8.89 1.13
C SER A 75 -15.59 -7.89 0.47
N GLY A 76 -15.38 -7.99 -0.85
CA GLY A 76 -14.55 -7.05 -1.60
C GLY A 76 -15.20 -5.66 -1.73
N TRP A 77 -16.52 -5.63 -1.94
CA TRP A 77 -17.29 -4.39 -1.98
C TRP A 77 -17.33 -3.68 -0.62
N VAL A 78 -17.57 -4.44 0.46
CA VAL A 78 -17.54 -3.91 1.83
C VAL A 78 -16.15 -3.39 2.17
N PHE A 79 -15.10 -4.16 1.87
CA PHE A 79 -13.71 -3.74 2.06
C PHE A 79 -13.43 -2.43 1.31
N GLY A 80 -13.89 -2.30 0.06
CA GLY A 80 -13.74 -1.07 -0.74
C GLY A 80 -14.40 0.16 -0.13
N ALA A 81 -15.63 0.03 0.36
CA ALA A 81 -16.34 1.14 1.00
C ALA A 81 -15.58 1.64 2.24
N PHE A 82 -15.18 0.74 3.14
CA PHE A 82 -14.44 1.10 4.35
C PHE A 82 -13.02 1.59 4.05
N LEU A 83 -12.34 1.01 3.06
CA LEU A 83 -11.04 1.48 2.60
C LEU A 83 -11.13 2.94 2.11
N PHE A 84 -12.16 3.27 1.33
CA PHE A 84 -12.36 4.60 0.79
C PHE A 84 -12.64 5.64 1.89
N LEU A 85 -13.53 5.32 2.83
CA LEU A 85 -13.80 6.17 4.00
C LEU A 85 -12.54 6.37 4.85
N GLY A 86 -11.81 5.29 5.13
CA GLY A 86 -10.55 5.34 5.87
C GLY A 86 -9.49 6.19 5.16
N ALA A 87 -9.38 6.09 3.83
CA ALA A 87 -8.46 6.89 3.05
C ALA A 87 -8.80 8.38 3.06
N MET A 88 -10.09 8.75 3.00
CA MET A 88 -10.51 10.15 3.12
C MET A 88 -10.12 10.75 4.48
N VAL A 89 -10.46 10.05 5.56
CA VAL A 89 -10.16 10.51 6.93
C VAL A 89 -8.66 10.55 7.16
N GLY A 90 -7.93 9.50 6.76
CA GLY A 90 -6.49 9.40 6.89
C GLY A 90 -5.75 10.48 6.09
N SER A 91 -6.19 10.79 4.87
CA SER A 91 -5.61 11.86 4.06
C SER A 91 -5.80 13.23 4.69
N LYS A 92 -7.01 13.54 5.19
CA LYS A 92 -7.27 14.79 5.93
C LYS A 92 -6.41 14.90 7.19
N LEU A 93 -6.25 13.81 7.93
CA LEU A 93 -5.42 13.77 9.13
C LEU A 93 -3.93 14.00 8.80
N LEU A 94 -3.43 13.33 7.76
CA LEU A 94 -2.04 13.45 7.34
C LEU A 94 -1.71 14.89 6.91
N VAL A 95 -2.57 15.52 6.11
CA VAL A 95 -2.39 16.91 5.68
C VAL A 95 -2.46 17.88 6.86
N LYS A 96 -3.35 17.65 7.83
CA LYS A 96 -3.52 18.57 8.96
C LYS A 96 -2.38 18.52 9.99
N TYR A 97 -1.79 17.34 10.22
CA TYR A 97 -0.84 17.13 11.32
C TYR A 97 0.63 16.95 10.88
N PHE A 98 0.87 16.43 9.68
CA PHE A 98 2.21 15.97 9.27
C PHE A 98 2.77 16.65 8.02
N MET A 99 1.94 17.38 7.28
CA MET A 99 2.32 18.22 6.14
C MET A 99 2.33 19.68 6.55
#